data_AF-A0A1M5N2D5-F1
#
_entry.id   AF-A0A1M5N2D5-F1
#
_cell.length_a   1.000
_cell.length_b   1.000
_cell.length_c   1.000
_cell.angle_alpha   90.00
_cell.angle_beta   90.00
_cell.angle_gamma   90.00
#
_symmetry.space_group_name_H-M   'P 1'
#
loop_
_entity.id
_entity.type
_entity.pdbx_description
1 polymer ?
#
loop_
_entity_poly.entity_id
_entity_poly.type
_entity_poly.pdbx_seq_one_letter_code
_entity_poly.pdbx_strand_id
1 'polypeptide(L)'
;MKKIALLFIVLFVFACKNEPKQAENKIKDDVTFLADDKLEGRQTGTPGEKAASGYISERFKDIGLLPKGTEGFIQSFSFKPKTDPHKEVEFTTNADSTITGRNVIGFIDNNAENTIVIGAHYDHLGFGGEGSLYREKDKAIHNGADDNASGVAVMLNLADRLKVRNETAETKDNNNYLFMAFSGEEMGLLGSNYFSKNPTIDTKSINYMINMDMVGRMKADSTLAVYGVGTSPMFKQTLKANNEKFKLVENESGVGPSDHTSFYLIDIPVLHFFTGQHEDYHKPGDDSEKLNYGGMNLISEYIFTIITDLNDNGKLAFRKTKNESEEVPRFKVGLGVVPDYLFDGKGMRIDGTREDTPASNAGLQKGDIVIKLGDADVTDMMSYMKALSTFEKGDETSISVKRGEDIIETTVKF
;
A
#
# COMPACT_ATOMS: atom_id res chain seq x y z
N MET A 1 12.74 44.66 -73.79
CA MET A 1 11.76 44.12 -72.83
C MET A 1 12.40 42.96 -72.06
N LYS A 2 12.96 43.20 -70.87
CA LYS A 2 13.49 42.15 -69.99
C LYS A 2 12.38 41.73 -69.03
N LYS A 3 11.91 40.48 -69.13
CA LYS A 3 10.94 39.90 -68.19
C LYS A 3 11.71 39.45 -66.94
N ILE A 4 11.48 40.14 -65.83
CA ILE A 4 11.92 39.73 -64.49
C ILE A 4 10.90 38.71 -64.01
N ALA A 5 11.29 37.44 -63.92
CA ALA A 5 10.50 36.40 -63.28
C ALA A 5 10.76 36.49 -61.76
N LEU A 6 9.74 36.92 -61.02
CA LEU A 6 9.76 36.99 -59.57
C LEU A 6 9.54 35.57 -59.01
N LEU A 7 10.58 34.95 -58.47
CA LEU A 7 10.52 33.65 -57.81
C LEU A 7 10.02 33.87 -56.38
N PHE A 8 8.74 33.61 -56.11
CA PHE A 8 8.19 33.56 -54.76
C PHE A 8 8.63 32.25 -54.09
N ILE A 9 9.63 32.33 -53.22
CA ILE A 9 10.00 31.24 -52.32
C ILE A 9 9.01 31.27 -51.15
N VAL A 10 8.04 30.35 -51.17
CA VAL A 10 7.14 30.10 -50.03
C VAL A 10 7.94 29.27 -49.01
N LEU A 11 8.44 29.92 -47.96
CA LEU A 11 8.94 29.24 -46.77
C LEU A 11 7.74 28.59 -46.05
N PHE A 12 7.54 27.29 -46.26
CA PHE A 12 6.72 26.47 -45.37
C PHE A 12 7.48 26.31 -44.05
N VAL A 13 7.19 27.18 -43.08
CA VAL A 13 7.52 26.92 -41.68
C VAL A 13 6.63 25.77 -41.23
N PHE A 14 7.14 24.54 -41.30
CA PHE A 14 6.59 23.44 -40.53
C PHE A 14 6.82 23.79 -39.05
N ALA A 15 5.87 24.50 -38.46
CA ALA A 15 5.73 24.52 -37.02
C ALA A 15 5.41 23.08 -36.61
N CYS A 16 6.43 22.34 -36.15
CA CYS A 16 6.21 21.17 -35.32
C CYS A 16 5.32 21.64 -34.17
N LYS A 17 4.02 21.32 -34.23
CA LYS A 17 3.18 21.35 -33.04
C LYS A 17 3.74 20.24 -32.16
N ASN A 18 4.63 20.60 -31.24
CA ASN A 18 4.90 19.75 -30.09
C ASN A 18 3.58 19.69 -29.34
N GLU A 19 2.85 18.58 -29.49
CA GLU A 19 1.72 18.32 -28.58
C GLU A 19 2.28 18.33 -27.16
N PRO A 20 1.62 19.02 -26.22
CA PRO A 20 2.07 19.04 -24.84
C PRO A 20 2.12 17.60 -24.34
N LYS A 21 3.25 17.22 -23.71
CA LYS A 21 3.39 15.90 -23.10
C LYS A 21 2.25 15.72 -22.09
N GLN A 22 1.43 14.70 -22.27
CA GLN A 22 0.35 14.34 -21.35
C GLN A 22 0.74 13.07 -20.60
N ALA A 23 0.37 13.00 -19.32
CA ALA A 23 0.54 11.79 -18.53
C ALA A 23 -0.39 10.71 -19.08
N GLU A 24 0.14 9.50 -19.25
CA GLU A 24 -0.61 8.35 -19.75
C GLU A 24 -1.17 7.55 -18.57
N ASN A 25 -2.47 7.29 -18.58
CA ASN A 25 -3.10 6.49 -17.54
C ASN A 25 -2.98 5.00 -17.85
N LYS A 26 -1.94 4.36 -17.30
CA LYS A 26 -1.66 2.93 -17.48
C LYS A 26 -2.04 2.06 -16.28
N ILE A 27 -2.80 2.57 -15.31
CA ILE A 27 -3.09 1.85 -14.06
C ILE A 27 -3.59 0.42 -14.32
N LYS A 28 -4.52 0.25 -15.27
CA LYS A 28 -5.06 -1.06 -15.61
C LYS A 28 -4.03 -1.99 -16.24
N ASP A 29 -3.20 -1.47 -17.14
CA ASP A 29 -2.16 -2.24 -17.81
C ASP A 29 -1.06 -2.66 -16.83
N ASP A 30 -0.71 -1.78 -15.89
CA ASP A 30 0.22 -2.04 -14.79
C ASP A 30 -0.26 -3.18 -13.90
N VAL A 31 -1.50 -3.10 -13.40
CA VAL A 31 -2.11 -4.18 -12.60
C VAL A 31 -2.14 -5.48 -13.39
N THR A 32 -2.61 -5.43 -14.64
CA THR A 32 -2.77 -6.63 -15.46
C THR A 32 -1.44 -7.35 -15.66
N PHE A 33 -0.34 -6.61 -15.87
CA PHE A 33 0.98 -7.22 -15.99
C PHE A 33 1.47 -7.78 -14.65
N LEU A 34 1.37 -6.97 -13.58
CA LEU A 34 1.93 -7.34 -12.28
C LEU A 34 1.20 -8.55 -11.72
N ALA A 35 -0.12 -8.64 -11.88
CA ALA A 35 -0.98 -9.73 -11.40
C ALA A 35 -1.18 -10.87 -12.43
N ASP A 36 -0.34 -10.97 -13.47
CA ASP A 36 -0.41 -12.06 -14.45
C ASP A 36 0.19 -13.35 -13.84
N ASP A 37 -0.47 -14.49 -14.04
CA ASP A 37 -0.01 -15.82 -13.60
C ASP A 37 1.46 -16.12 -13.98
N LYS A 38 1.96 -15.53 -15.07
CA LYS A 38 3.38 -15.66 -15.49
C LYS A 38 4.37 -15.16 -14.46
N LEU A 39 3.95 -14.30 -13.54
CA LEU A 39 4.76 -13.78 -12.44
C LEU A 39 4.64 -14.65 -11.17
N GLU A 40 3.87 -15.74 -11.22
CA GLU A 40 3.78 -16.76 -10.17
C GLU A 40 3.59 -16.17 -8.77
N GLY A 41 2.81 -15.09 -8.65
CA GLY A 41 2.50 -14.41 -7.40
C GLY A 41 3.64 -13.64 -6.74
N ARG A 42 4.73 -13.35 -7.47
CA ARG A 42 5.78 -12.38 -7.10
C ARG A 42 6.40 -12.58 -5.71
N GLN A 43 6.51 -13.81 -5.24
CA GLN A 43 7.14 -14.07 -3.94
C GLN A 43 8.60 -13.62 -3.93
N THR A 44 9.00 -12.92 -2.87
CA THR A 44 10.34 -12.38 -2.70
C THR A 44 11.44 -13.42 -3.01
N GLY A 45 12.36 -13.06 -3.89
CA GLY A 45 13.47 -13.91 -4.35
C GLY A 45 13.14 -14.94 -5.44
N THR A 46 11.89 -15.05 -5.89
CA THR A 46 11.51 -15.92 -7.01
C THR A 46 11.82 -15.29 -8.38
N PRO A 47 11.80 -16.09 -9.47
CA PRO A 47 11.84 -15.55 -10.84
C PRO A 47 10.70 -14.57 -11.13
N GLY A 48 9.53 -14.78 -10.54
CA GLY A 48 8.36 -13.91 -10.64
C GLY A 48 8.59 -12.51 -10.06
N GLU A 49 9.13 -12.44 -8.84
CA GLU A 49 9.55 -11.17 -8.22
C GLU A 49 10.62 -10.46 -9.06
N LYS A 50 11.61 -11.22 -9.58
CA LYS A 50 12.63 -10.66 -10.47
C LYS A 50 12.01 -10.08 -11.75
N ALA A 51 11.05 -10.77 -12.37
CA ALA A 51 10.35 -10.27 -13.56
C ALA A 51 9.55 -8.99 -13.25
N ALA A 52 8.83 -8.96 -12.13
CA ALA A 52 8.12 -7.78 -11.66
C ALA A 52 9.06 -6.58 -11.43
N SER A 53 10.20 -6.79 -10.75
CA SER A 53 11.20 -5.74 -10.53
C SER A 53 11.77 -5.18 -11.84
N GLY A 54 11.95 -6.04 -12.85
CA GLY A 54 12.38 -5.65 -14.19
C GLY A 54 11.34 -4.82 -14.92
N TYR A 55 10.07 -5.20 -14.84
CA TYR A 55 8.95 -4.41 -15.40
C TYR A 55 8.87 -3.02 -14.77
N ILE A 56 8.90 -2.93 -13.45
CA ILE A 56 8.83 -1.65 -12.73
C ILE A 56 10.03 -0.76 -13.09
N SER A 57 11.23 -1.35 -13.21
CA SER A 57 12.42 -0.62 -13.64
C SER A 57 12.29 -0.06 -15.06
N GLU A 58 11.72 -0.82 -15.99
CA GLU A 58 11.48 -0.33 -17.36
C GLU A 58 10.38 0.74 -17.37
N ARG A 59 9.32 0.58 -16.58
CA ARG A 59 8.29 1.63 -16.41
C ARG A 59 8.88 2.93 -15.86
N PHE A 60 9.77 2.88 -14.88
CA PHE A 60 10.50 4.06 -14.39
C PHE A 60 11.36 4.69 -15.48
N LYS A 61 12.04 3.88 -16.31
CA LYS A 61 12.84 4.35 -17.43
C LYS A 61 11.99 5.01 -18.53
N ASP A 62 10.85 4.42 -18.88
CA ASP A 62 9.91 4.96 -19.87
C ASP A 62 9.32 6.31 -19.45
N ILE A 63 9.01 6.46 -18.15
CA ILE A 63 8.58 7.75 -17.57
C ILE A 63 9.72 8.78 -17.61
N GLY A 64 10.97 8.33 -17.59
CA GLY A 64 12.17 9.17 -17.58
C GLY A 64 12.65 9.51 -16.17
N LEU A 65 12.45 8.61 -15.21
CA LEU A 65 13.00 8.72 -13.86
C LEU A 65 14.50 8.41 -13.83
N LEU A 66 15.21 9.02 -12.88
CA LEU A 66 16.60 8.71 -12.60
C LEU A 66 16.72 7.51 -11.66
N PRO A 67 17.66 6.58 -11.89
CA PRO A 67 17.91 5.48 -10.97
C PRO A 67 18.51 5.96 -9.63
N LYS A 68 18.00 5.42 -8.52
CA LYS A 68 18.55 5.63 -7.16
C LYS A 68 18.74 4.31 -6.39
N GLY A 69 18.82 3.18 -7.09
CA GLY A 69 19.25 1.91 -6.50
C GLY A 69 20.77 1.86 -6.28
N THR A 70 21.23 0.79 -5.63
CA THR A 70 22.68 0.49 -5.54
C THR A 70 23.24 0.03 -6.90
N GLU A 71 22.39 -0.52 -7.77
CA GLU A 71 22.71 -0.92 -9.14
C GLU A 71 21.56 -0.50 -10.07
N GLY A 72 21.72 0.62 -10.77
CA GLY A 72 20.63 1.20 -11.57
C GLY A 72 19.42 1.51 -10.67
N PHE A 73 18.23 1.06 -11.08
CA PHE A 73 17.02 1.21 -10.25
C PHE A 73 16.96 0.23 -9.08
N ILE A 74 17.80 -0.81 -9.04
CA ILE A 74 17.67 -1.89 -8.06
C ILE A 74 18.52 -1.63 -6.83
N GLN A 75 17.92 -1.77 -5.66
CA GLN A 75 18.61 -1.97 -4.39
C GLN A 75 18.35 -3.40 -3.90
N SER A 76 19.37 -4.25 -4.01
CA SER A 76 19.28 -5.65 -3.57
C SER A 76 19.64 -5.76 -2.09
N PHE A 77 18.97 -6.67 -1.39
CA PHE A 77 19.30 -7.09 -0.04
C PHE A 77 19.09 -8.60 0.09
N SER A 78 19.88 -9.26 0.93
CA SER A 78 19.72 -10.69 1.20
C SER A 78 19.51 -10.94 2.67
N PHE A 79 18.65 -11.91 2.98
CA PHE A 79 18.27 -12.26 4.34
C PHE A 79 18.10 -13.77 4.46
N LYS A 80 18.19 -14.26 5.69
CA LYS A 80 17.81 -15.64 6.01
C LYS A 80 16.36 -15.66 6.50
N PRO A 81 15.49 -16.55 5.97
CA PRO A 81 14.14 -16.73 6.51
C PRO A 81 14.19 -17.00 8.01
N LYS A 82 13.28 -16.40 8.78
CA LYS A 82 13.21 -16.63 10.23
C LYS A 82 12.86 -18.09 10.50
N THR A 83 13.66 -18.76 11.31
CA THR A 83 13.28 -20.03 11.95
C THR A 83 12.65 -19.81 13.34
N ASP A 84 12.74 -18.59 13.87
CA ASP A 84 12.22 -18.18 15.18
C ASP A 84 11.47 -16.83 15.06
N PRO A 85 10.18 -16.76 15.42
CA PRO A 85 9.37 -15.54 15.32
C PRO A 85 9.85 -14.38 16.21
N HIS A 86 10.69 -14.61 17.21
CA HIS A 86 11.20 -13.58 18.13
C HIS A 86 12.57 -13.00 17.75
N LYS A 87 13.24 -13.54 16.73
CA LYS A 87 14.55 -13.03 16.30
C LYS A 87 14.39 -11.88 15.29
N GLU A 88 15.24 -10.85 15.41
CA GLU A 88 15.37 -9.84 14.34
C GLU A 88 15.99 -10.47 13.09
N VAL A 89 15.57 -10.00 11.91
CA VAL A 89 16.15 -10.48 10.64
C VAL A 89 17.56 -9.93 10.49
N GLU A 90 18.52 -10.84 10.33
CA GLU A 90 19.90 -10.49 9.99
C GLU A 90 20.04 -10.39 8.46
N PHE A 91 20.27 -9.17 7.96
CA PHE A 91 20.68 -8.95 6.58
C PHE A 91 22.14 -9.39 6.40
N THR A 92 22.42 -10.13 5.33
CA THR A 92 23.73 -10.74 5.08
C THR A 92 24.08 -10.66 3.58
N THR A 93 25.36 -10.73 3.25
CA THR A 93 25.84 -10.86 1.88
C THR A 93 26.45 -12.25 1.71
N ASN A 94 25.95 -13.04 0.76
CA ASN A 94 26.55 -14.31 0.33
C ASN A 94 26.73 -15.37 1.43
N ALA A 95 25.62 -15.80 2.06
CA ALA A 95 25.61 -16.98 2.91
C ALA A 95 24.72 -18.08 2.28
N ASP A 96 25.01 -19.34 2.57
CA ASP A 96 24.14 -20.44 2.17
C ASP A 96 22.71 -20.22 2.71
N SER A 97 21.71 -20.54 1.88
CA SER A 97 20.28 -20.46 2.19
C SER A 97 19.69 -19.04 2.37
N THR A 98 20.25 -18.01 1.74
CA THR A 98 19.66 -16.66 1.72
C THR A 98 18.66 -16.45 0.59
N ILE A 99 17.59 -15.69 0.87
CA ILE A 99 16.67 -15.14 -0.12
C ILE A 99 17.12 -13.71 -0.45
N THR A 100 17.07 -13.32 -1.72
CA THR A 100 17.42 -11.97 -2.17
C THR A 100 16.17 -11.21 -2.59
N GLY A 101 15.84 -10.13 -1.88
CA GLY A 101 14.82 -9.17 -2.27
C GLY A 101 15.40 -7.99 -3.05
N ARG A 102 14.56 -7.33 -3.85
CA ARG A 102 14.95 -6.23 -4.75
C ARG A 102 14.02 -5.04 -4.59
N ASN A 103 14.42 -4.01 -3.85
CA ASN A 103 13.72 -2.72 -3.93
C ASN A 103 13.97 -2.10 -5.31
N VAL A 104 12.95 -1.46 -5.89
CA VAL A 104 13.08 -0.68 -7.14
C VAL A 104 12.88 0.80 -6.83
N ILE A 105 13.87 1.63 -7.15
CA ILE A 105 13.96 3.02 -6.68
C ILE A 105 14.20 3.98 -7.86
N GLY A 106 13.18 4.78 -8.17
CA GLY A 106 13.20 5.82 -9.20
C GLY A 106 13.14 7.23 -8.61
N PHE A 107 13.67 8.23 -9.31
CA PHE A 107 13.81 9.59 -8.78
C PHE A 107 13.51 10.69 -9.80
N ILE A 108 12.80 11.72 -9.37
CA ILE A 108 12.66 13.00 -10.08
C ILE A 108 13.50 14.04 -9.35
N ASP A 109 14.50 14.58 -10.04
CA ASP A 109 15.35 15.66 -9.54
C ASP A 109 14.80 17.03 -9.99
N ASN A 110 14.23 17.76 -9.02
CA ASN A 110 13.76 19.12 -9.20
C ASN A 110 14.77 20.15 -8.70
N ASN A 111 15.97 19.72 -8.29
CA ASN A 111 16.97 20.54 -7.62
C ASN A 111 16.42 21.19 -6.33
N ALA A 112 15.56 20.46 -5.63
CA ALA A 112 14.98 20.86 -4.35
C ALA A 112 15.81 20.34 -3.17
N GLU A 113 15.67 20.99 -2.00
CA GLU A 113 16.33 20.56 -0.76
C GLU A 113 15.69 19.30 -0.17
N ASN A 114 14.36 19.18 -0.29
CA ASN A 114 13.57 18.12 0.33
C ASN A 114 13.08 17.10 -0.70
N THR A 115 12.82 15.87 -0.26
CA THR A 115 12.37 14.75 -1.09
C THR A 115 11.11 14.13 -0.49
N ILE A 116 10.08 13.93 -1.31
CA ILE A 116 8.88 13.17 -0.94
C ILE A 116 9.06 11.72 -1.39
N VAL A 117 8.81 10.77 -0.50
CA VAL A 117 8.84 9.34 -0.83
C VAL A 117 7.42 8.88 -1.15
N ILE A 118 7.23 8.20 -2.28
CA ILE A 118 5.94 7.63 -2.70
C ILE A 118 6.19 6.15 -2.94
N GLY A 119 5.52 5.27 -2.20
CA GLY A 119 5.83 3.85 -2.22
C GLY A 119 4.64 2.91 -2.15
N ALA A 120 4.90 1.67 -2.55
CA ALA A 120 4.03 0.51 -2.45
C ALA A 120 4.90 -0.75 -2.51
N HIS A 121 4.55 -1.84 -1.85
CA HIS A 121 5.25 -3.10 -2.09
C HIS A 121 4.74 -3.77 -3.36
N TYR A 122 5.58 -4.60 -3.98
CA TYR A 122 5.23 -5.31 -5.21
C TYR A 122 5.36 -6.83 -5.09
N ASP A 123 5.97 -7.33 -4.03
CA ASP A 123 5.96 -8.76 -3.74
C ASP A 123 4.59 -9.21 -3.22
N HIS A 124 4.30 -10.50 -3.40
CA HIS A 124 3.12 -11.14 -2.84
C HIS A 124 3.42 -12.61 -2.46
N LEU A 125 2.40 -13.41 -2.14
CA LEU A 125 2.55 -14.73 -1.52
C LEU A 125 2.96 -15.88 -2.45
N GLY A 126 3.19 -15.62 -3.75
CA GLY A 126 3.59 -16.66 -4.69
C GLY A 126 2.52 -17.73 -4.88
N PHE A 127 2.80 -18.96 -4.43
CA PHE A 127 1.83 -20.06 -4.41
C PHE A 127 1.17 -20.27 -3.04
N GLY A 128 1.24 -19.25 -2.17
CA GLY A 128 0.75 -19.29 -0.80
C GLY A 128 1.82 -19.73 0.22
N GLY A 129 1.38 -20.32 1.32
CA GLY A 129 2.26 -20.71 2.45
C GLY A 129 1.95 -19.92 3.71
N GLU A 130 3.01 -19.47 4.42
CA GLU A 130 2.86 -18.55 5.54
C GLU A 130 2.22 -17.25 5.05
N GLY A 131 1.21 -16.72 5.77
CA GLY A 131 0.40 -15.59 5.32
C GLY A 131 -0.85 -15.97 4.52
N SER A 132 -0.84 -17.07 3.75
CA SER A 132 -1.99 -17.45 2.91
C SER A 132 -3.23 -17.85 3.71
N LEU A 133 -4.38 -17.37 3.26
CA LEU A 133 -5.71 -17.69 3.78
C LEU A 133 -6.45 -18.75 2.95
N TYR A 134 -5.81 -19.27 1.91
CA TYR A 134 -6.31 -20.38 1.11
C TYR A 134 -5.93 -21.72 1.78
N ARG A 135 -6.91 -22.62 1.89
CA ARG A 135 -6.81 -23.89 2.65
C ARG A 135 -7.12 -25.13 1.83
N GLU A 136 -7.38 -24.97 0.54
CA GLU A 136 -7.62 -26.10 -0.34
C GLU A 136 -6.31 -26.86 -0.61
N LYS A 137 -6.44 -28.09 -1.11
CA LYS A 137 -5.31 -29.01 -1.27
C LYS A 137 -4.44 -28.68 -2.49
N ASP A 138 -4.97 -27.93 -3.45
CA ASP A 138 -4.28 -27.67 -4.69
C ASP A 138 -3.40 -26.42 -4.58
N LYS A 139 -2.20 -26.51 -5.15
CA LYS A 139 -1.28 -25.38 -5.23
C LYS A 139 -1.88 -24.34 -6.20
N ALA A 140 -2.11 -23.13 -5.72
CA ALA A 140 -2.73 -22.06 -6.49
C ALA A 140 -1.90 -20.76 -6.41
N ILE A 141 -1.85 -20.03 -7.53
CA ILE A 141 -1.12 -18.76 -7.63
C ILE A 141 -1.92 -17.70 -6.87
N HIS A 142 -1.23 -16.93 -6.04
CA HIS A 142 -1.78 -15.73 -5.40
C HIS A 142 -1.34 -14.55 -6.25
N ASN A 143 -2.22 -14.04 -7.10
CA ASN A 143 -1.85 -12.98 -8.04
C ASN A 143 -1.71 -11.61 -7.37
N GLY A 144 -2.34 -11.37 -6.22
CA GLY A 144 -2.11 -10.13 -5.47
C GLY A 144 -2.44 -8.88 -6.28
N ALA A 145 -3.59 -8.90 -6.97
CA ALA A 145 -4.00 -7.79 -7.82
C ALA A 145 -4.31 -6.54 -6.99
N ASP A 146 -5.08 -6.69 -5.90
CA ASP A 146 -5.23 -5.62 -4.94
C ASP A 146 -4.00 -5.52 -4.05
N ASP A 147 -3.44 -6.65 -3.64
CA ASP A 147 -2.35 -6.79 -2.68
C ASP A 147 -1.02 -7.27 -3.33
N ASN A 148 -0.16 -6.40 -3.84
CA ASN A 148 -0.30 -4.96 -3.93
C ASN A 148 0.06 -4.41 -5.31
N ALA A 149 -0.34 -5.13 -6.37
CA ALA A 149 -0.21 -4.60 -7.74
C ALA A 149 -1.00 -3.27 -7.91
N SER A 150 -2.09 -3.10 -7.17
CA SER A 150 -2.90 -1.88 -7.17
C SER A 150 -2.11 -0.64 -6.70
N GLY A 151 -1.37 -0.73 -5.58
CA GLY A 151 -0.56 0.35 -5.04
C GLY A 151 0.60 0.71 -5.96
N VAL A 152 1.27 -0.28 -6.53
CA VAL A 152 2.35 -0.08 -7.51
C VAL A 152 1.85 0.63 -8.77
N ALA A 153 0.68 0.23 -9.28
CA ALA A 153 0.08 0.87 -10.45
C ALA A 153 -0.27 2.35 -10.18
N VAL A 154 -0.82 2.66 -9.00
CA VAL A 154 -1.08 4.05 -8.59
C VAL A 154 0.23 4.83 -8.42
N MET A 155 1.26 4.24 -7.83
CA MET A 155 2.60 4.85 -7.71
C MET A 155 3.18 5.21 -9.09
N LEU A 156 3.12 4.29 -10.05
CA LEU A 156 3.61 4.51 -11.41
C LEU A 156 2.82 5.61 -12.13
N ASN A 157 1.50 5.68 -11.93
CA ASN A 157 0.68 6.76 -12.46
C ASN A 157 1.03 8.11 -11.84
N LEU A 158 1.24 8.18 -10.52
CA LEU A 158 1.69 9.39 -9.83
C LEU A 158 3.07 9.84 -10.34
N ALA A 159 3.99 8.90 -10.60
CA ALA A 159 5.30 9.19 -11.15
C ALA A 159 5.22 9.88 -12.51
N ASP A 160 4.41 9.37 -13.44
CA ASP A 160 4.21 9.99 -14.75
C ASP A 160 3.56 11.38 -14.62
N ARG A 161 2.53 11.51 -13.79
CA ARG A 161 1.84 12.79 -13.57
C ARG A 161 2.76 13.87 -12.99
N LEU A 162 3.55 13.54 -11.96
CA LEU A 162 4.50 14.46 -11.35
C LEU A 162 5.65 14.80 -12.31
N LYS A 163 6.09 13.84 -13.13
CA LYS A 163 7.09 14.06 -14.16
C LYS A 163 6.59 15.03 -15.24
N VAL A 164 5.40 14.80 -15.78
CA VAL A 164 4.77 15.67 -16.79
C VAL A 164 4.51 17.06 -16.23
N ARG A 165 3.99 17.17 -15.00
CA ARG A 165 3.81 18.46 -14.30
C ARG A 165 5.12 19.25 -14.26
N ASN A 166 6.21 18.63 -13.79
CA ASN A 166 7.51 19.30 -13.67
C ASN A 166 8.17 19.64 -15.01
N GLU A 167 7.87 18.91 -16.07
CA GLU A 167 8.40 19.20 -17.42
C GLU A 167 7.62 20.30 -18.15
N THR A 168 6.36 20.53 -17.75
CA THR A 168 5.46 21.49 -18.42
C THR A 168 5.23 22.77 -17.63
N ALA A 169 5.53 22.79 -16.33
CA ALA A 169 5.42 23.97 -15.49
C ALA A 169 6.56 24.99 -15.73
N GLU A 170 6.25 26.28 -15.57
CA GLU A 170 7.27 27.35 -15.63
C GLU A 170 8.28 27.24 -14.48
N THR A 171 7.80 26.81 -13.31
CA THR A 171 8.58 26.56 -12.10
C THR A 171 8.41 25.11 -11.70
N LYS A 172 9.54 24.43 -11.45
CA LYS A 172 9.53 23.07 -10.89
C LYS A 172 8.97 23.06 -9.47
N ASP A 173 8.49 21.90 -9.05
CA ASP A 173 8.05 21.64 -7.69
C ASP A 173 9.21 21.85 -6.69
N ASN A 174 8.86 22.27 -5.48
CA ASN A 174 9.79 22.61 -4.39
C ASN A 174 10.28 21.36 -3.62
N ASN A 175 9.95 20.17 -4.12
CA ASN A 175 10.39 18.89 -3.62
C ASN A 175 10.88 18.01 -4.77
N ASN A 176 11.87 17.17 -4.49
CA ASN A 176 12.20 16.02 -5.32
C ASN A 176 11.22 14.88 -5.01
N TYR A 177 11.16 13.87 -5.88
CA TYR A 177 10.29 12.70 -5.68
C TYR A 177 11.09 11.41 -5.77
N LEU A 178 10.99 10.57 -4.74
CA LEU A 178 11.56 9.23 -4.71
C LEU A 178 10.42 8.20 -4.76
N PHE A 179 10.37 7.41 -5.83
CA PHE A 179 9.40 6.34 -6.01
C PHE A 179 10.01 5.02 -5.61
N MET A 180 9.32 4.26 -4.76
CA MET A 180 9.85 3.03 -4.18
C MET A 180 8.86 1.87 -4.31
N ALA A 181 9.21 0.87 -5.10
CA ALA A 181 8.56 -0.43 -5.05
C ALA A 181 9.32 -1.35 -4.08
N PHE A 182 8.71 -1.69 -2.94
CA PHE A 182 9.34 -2.49 -1.89
C PHE A 182 9.21 -3.99 -2.15
N SER A 183 10.26 -4.74 -1.81
CA SER A 183 10.27 -6.21 -1.81
C SER A 183 10.28 -6.73 -0.37
N GLY A 184 9.71 -7.89 -0.12
CA GLY A 184 9.68 -8.54 1.18
C GLY A 184 8.76 -7.91 2.20
N GLU A 185 7.71 -7.19 1.79
CA GLU A 185 6.71 -6.63 2.70
C GLU A 185 5.97 -7.76 3.43
N GLU A 186 5.51 -8.75 2.66
CA GLU A 186 4.75 -9.93 3.12
C GLU A 186 5.54 -10.82 4.09
N MET A 187 6.86 -10.63 4.10
CA MET A 187 7.81 -11.32 4.97
C MET A 187 8.21 -10.48 6.19
N GLY A 188 7.51 -9.38 6.45
CA GLY A 188 7.70 -8.48 7.59
C GLY A 188 8.45 -7.20 7.25
N LEU A 189 8.00 -6.45 6.25
CA LEU A 189 8.48 -5.12 5.88
C LEU A 189 9.99 -5.07 5.54
N LEU A 190 10.54 -6.14 4.96
CA LEU A 190 11.99 -6.31 4.84
C LEU A 190 12.63 -5.24 3.95
N GLY A 191 12.01 -4.92 2.82
CA GLY A 191 12.54 -3.94 1.86
C GLY A 191 12.55 -2.52 2.40
N SER A 192 11.45 -2.05 2.98
CA SER A 192 11.38 -0.73 3.59
C SER A 192 12.28 -0.62 4.83
N ASN A 193 12.39 -1.69 5.63
CA ASN A 193 13.31 -1.74 6.77
C ASN A 193 14.78 -1.73 6.32
N TYR A 194 15.10 -2.42 5.23
CA TYR A 194 16.45 -2.41 4.68
C TYR A 194 16.83 -1.02 4.18
N PHE A 195 15.94 -0.35 3.45
CA PHE A 195 16.17 1.00 2.96
C PHE A 195 16.35 2.01 4.10
N SER A 196 15.53 1.96 5.16
CA SER A 196 15.67 2.91 6.28
C SER A 196 17.02 2.79 7.00
N LYS A 197 17.62 1.59 7.00
CA LYS A 197 18.96 1.32 7.56
C LYS A 197 20.10 1.54 6.56
N ASN A 198 19.84 1.38 5.27
CA ASN A 198 20.83 1.48 4.18
C ASN A 198 20.30 2.38 3.05
N PRO A 199 20.02 3.66 3.33
CA PRO A 199 19.35 4.52 2.36
C PRO A 199 20.30 4.91 1.23
N THR A 200 19.76 5.06 0.02
CA THR A 200 20.51 5.54 -1.15
C THR A 200 20.43 7.06 -1.36
N ILE A 201 19.71 7.75 -0.46
CA ILE A 201 19.66 9.20 -0.33
C ILE A 201 19.85 9.58 1.15
N ASP A 202 20.14 10.85 1.43
CA ASP A 202 20.15 11.33 2.82
C ASP A 202 18.72 11.30 3.39
N THR A 203 18.48 10.48 4.41
CA THR A 203 17.17 10.38 5.08
C THR A 203 16.75 11.69 5.72
N LYS A 204 17.69 12.59 6.06
CA LYS A 204 17.37 13.93 6.56
C LYS A 204 16.77 14.83 5.49
N SER A 205 16.95 14.53 4.20
CA SER A 205 16.29 15.27 3.12
C SER A 205 14.86 14.79 2.87
N ILE A 206 14.45 13.66 3.46
CA ILE A 206 13.07 13.17 3.31
C ILE A 206 12.11 14.10 4.08
N ASN A 207 11.10 14.59 3.36
CA ASN A 207 10.07 15.47 3.88
C ASN A 207 8.97 14.66 4.58
N TYR A 208 8.34 13.78 3.81
CA TYR A 208 7.31 12.85 4.25
C TYR A 208 7.23 11.68 3.28
N MET A 209 6.55 10.62 3.69
CA MET A 209 6.32 9.43 2.90
C MET A 209 4.82 9.17 2.71
N ILE A 210 4.42 8.86 1.49
CA ILE A 210 3.09 8.38 1.14
C ILE A 210 3.21 6.91 0.73
N ASN A 211 2.43 6.05 1.38
CA ASN A 211 2.34 4.63 1.08
C ASN A 211 0.97 4.29 0.50
N MET A 212 0.93 3.39 -0.47
CA MET A 212 -0.29 2.77 -0.95
C MET A 212 -0.23 1.27 -0.78
N ASP A 213 -1.28 0.73 -0.19
CA ASP A 213 -1.47 -0.70 0.02
C ASP A 213 -2.93 -1.04 -0.23
N MET A 214 -3.21 -2.04 -1.06
CA MET A 214 -4.58 -2.46 -1.40
C MET A 214 -5.52 -1.27 -1.69
N VAL A 215 -5.24 -0.56 -2.78
CA VAL A 215 -5.98 0.65 -3.21
C VAL A 215 -6.90 0.40 -4.42
N GLY A 216 -7.14 -0.86 -4.74
CA GLY A 216 -7.91 -1.34 -5.88
C GLY A 216 -9.33 -1.80 -5.57
N ARG A 217 -9.70 -2.06 -4.30
CA ARG A 217 -11.02 -2.62 -3.93
C ARG A 217 -11.95 -1.63 -3.25
N MET A 218 -11.90 -0.35 -3.67
CA MET A 218 -12.77 0.71 -3.16
C MET A 218 -14.25 0.30 -3.18
N LYS A 219 -14.86 0.30 -1.98
CA LYS A 219 -16.27 -0.03 -1.73
C LYS A 219 -17.21 1.03 -2.33
N ALA A 220 -18.48 0.67 -2.54
CA ALA A 220 -19.47 1.53 -3.18
C ALA A 220 -19.80 2.82 -2.40
N ASP A 221 -19.50 2.86 -1.10
CA ASP A 221 -19.64 4.05 -0.25
C ASP A 221 -18.41 4.98 -0.27
N SER A 222 -17.43 4.67 -1.14
CA SER A 222 -16.18 5.43 -1.31
C SER A 222 -15.38 5.57 -0.01
N THR A 223 -15.45 4.56 0.86
CA THR A 223 -14.63 4.54 2.08
C THR A 223 -13.15 4.37 1.73
N LEU A 224 -12.29 5.20 2.34
CA LEU A 224 -10.85 5.17 2.20
C LEU A 224 -10.21 5.38 3.57
N ALA A 225 -9.42 4.41 4.03
CA ALA A 225 -8.62 4.60 5.25
C ALA A 225 -7.35 5.37 4.95
N VAL A 226 -7.00 6.27 5.88
CA VAL A 226 -5.75 7.01 5.87
C VAL A 226 -5.09 6.89 7.24
N TYR A 227 -3.98 6.17 7.32
CA TYR A 227 -3.16 6.03 8.51
C TYR A 227 -2.07 7.11 8.56
N GLY A 228 -1.49 7.33 9.74
CA GLY A 228 -0.40 8.28 9.93
C GLY A 228 -0.82 9.75 9.99
N VAL A 229 -2.12 10.06 10.02
CA VAL A 229 -2.64 11.44 9.99
C VAL A 229 -2.09 12.29 11.14
N GLY A 230 -1.79 11.66 12.28
CA GLY A 230 -1.24 12.33 13.46
C GLY A 230 0.27 12.59 13.41
N THR A 231 0.97 12.10 12.40
CA THR A 231 2.43 12.19 12.29
C THR A 231 2.93 13.54 11.79
N SER A 232 2.03 14.41 11.31
CA SER A 232 2.30 15.82 11.06
C SER A 232 1.09 16.68 11.42
N PRO A 233 1.27 17.88 12.03
CA PRO A 233 0.18 18.82 12.26
C PRO A 233 -0.58 19.26 10.99
N MET A 234 0.06 19.16 9.81
CA MET A 234 -0.51 19.60 8.54
C MET A 234 -1.50 18.60 7.93
N PHE A 235 -1.28 17.30 8.13
CA PHE A 235 -1.97 16.27 7.36
C PHE A 235 -3.48 16.29 7.51
N LYS A 236 -3.99 16.42 8.73
CA LYS A 236 -5.45 16.44 8.96
C LYS A 236 -6.15 17.55 8.18
N GLN A 237 -5.56 18.75 8.15
CA GLN A 237 -6.12 19.87 7.42
C GLN A 237 -5.99 19.68 5.90
N THR A 238 -4.82 19.24 5.42
CA THR A 238 -4.57 18.97 4.01
C THR A 238 -5.50 17.89 3.46
N LEU A 239 -5.66 16.77 4.16
CA LEU A 239 -6.57 15.69 3.78
C LEU A 239 -8.01 16.20 3.65
N LYS A 240 -8.47 16.95 4.66
CA LYS A 240 -9.82 17.53 4.66
C LYS A 240 -10.02 18.55 3.53
N ALA A 241 -9.03 19.41 3.27
CA ALA A 241 -9.14 20.48 2.26
C ALA A 241 -9.21 19.92 0.84
N ASN A 242 -8.56 18.79 0.59
CA ASN A 242 -8.50 18.16 -0.73
C ASN A 242 -9.56 17.05 -0.92
N ASN A 243 -10.37 16.73 0.11
CA ASN A 243 -11.33 15.64 0.04
C ASN A 243 -12.73 16.13 -0.36
N GLU A 244 -13.16 15.76 -1.57
CA GLU A 244 -14.52 16.01 -2.06
C GLU A 244 -15.36 14.74 -2.20
N LYS A 245 -14.73 13.55 -2.19
CA LYS A 245 -15.34 12.32 -2.72
C LYS A 245 -15.32 11.14 -1.76
N PHE A 246 -14.43 11.12 -0.78
CA PHE A 246 -14.20 9.96 0.06
C PHE A 246 -14.87 10.09 1.42
N LYS A 247 -15.38 8.97 1.92
CA LYS A 247 -15.64 8.79 3.35
C LYS A 247 -14.32 8.37 4.01
N LEU A 248 -13.60 9.32 4.58
CA LEU A 248 -12.29 9.04 5.18
C LEU A 248 -12.43 8.37 6.54
N VAL A 249 -11.68 7.28 6.74
CA VAL A 249 -11.44 6.66 8.05
C VAL A 249 -10.00 6.97 8.45
N GLU A 250 -9.83 7.98 9.28
CA GLU A 250 -8.51 8.49 9.68
C GLU A 250 -7.98 7.73 10.92
N ASN A 251 -6.73 7.27 10.85
CA ASN A 251 -5.98 6.77 12.00
C ASN A 251 -4.77 7.67 12.27
N GLU A 252 -4.63 8.11 13.52
CA GLU A 252 -3.57 9.04 13.92
C GLU A 252 -2.18 8.35 13.99
N SER A 253 -2.12 7.04 14.25
CA SER A 253 -0.87 6.28 14.45
C SER A 253 -0.01 6.24 13.19
N GLY A 254 1.29 6.52 13.35
CA GLY A 254 2.30 6.29 12.31
C GLY A 254 2.78 4.84 12.20
N VAL A 255 2.35 3.97 13.12
CA VAL A 255 2.57 2.52 13.05
C VAL A 255 1.31 1.85 12.50
N GLY A 256 1.48 1.05 11.46
CA GLY A 256 0.44 0.25 10.82
C GLY A 256 1.01 -0.96 10.09
N PRO A 257 0.14 -1.79 9.47
CA PRO A 257 0.53 -3.06 8.87
C PRO A 257 1.06 -2.89 7.45
N SER A 258 1.96 -1.93 7.20
CA SER A 258 2.56 -1.72 5.86
C SER A 258 3.85 -0.89 5.96
N ASP A 259 4.52 -0.67 4.82
CA ASP A 259 5.90 -0.13 4.71
C ASP A 259 6.11 1.26 5.30
N HIS A 260 5.07 2.09 5.40
CA HIS A 260 5.13 3.41 6.05
C HIS A 260 5.70 3.34 7.47
N THR A 261 5.48 2.23 8.19
CA THR A 261 6.00 2.02 9.53
C THR A 261 7.53 2.15 9.58
N SER A 262 8.25 1.64 8.56
CA SER A 262 9.71 1.73 8.50
C SER A 262 10.22 3.18 8.41
N PHE A 263 9.44 4.08 7.81
CA PHE A 263 9.75 5.52 7.70
C PHE A 263 9.35 6.28 8.96
N TYR A 264 8.19 5.96 9.55
CA TYR A 264 7.78 6.53 10.84
C TYR A 264 8.80 6.26 11.96
N LEU A 265 9.39 5.05 11.99
CA LEU A 265 10.40 4.65 12.97
C LEU A 265 11.72 5.41 12.86
N ILE A 266 11.95 6.15 11.77
CA ILE A 266 13.09 7.05 11.60
C ILE A 266 12.67 8.53 11.59
N ASP A 267 11.57 8.84 12.28
CA ASP A 267 11.04 10.18 12.51
C ASP A 267 10.62 10.94 11.23
N ILE A 268 10.11 10.21 10.23
CA ILE A 268 9.54 10.78 9.01
C ILE A 268 8.00 10.80 9.12
N PRO A 269 7.32 11.93 8.83
CA PRO A 269 5.87 11.96 8.71
C PRO A 269 5.37 11.02 7.61
N VAL A 270 4.31 10.27 7.88
CA VAL A 270 3.78 9.28 6.94
C VAL A 270 2.28 9.40 6.75
N LEU A 271 1.84 9.11 5.53
CA LEU A 271 0.44 8.81 5.21
C LEU A 271 0.38 7.46 4.53
N HIS A 272 -0.60 6.64 4.90
CA HIS A 272 -0.83 5.35 4.27
C HIS A 272 -2.29 5.20 3.85
N PHE A 273 -2.51 4.99 2.55
CA PHE A 273 -3.83 4.87 1.94
C PHE A 273 -4.19 3.41 1.71
N PHE A 274 -5.39 3.01 2.16
CA PHE A 274 -5.85 1.62 2.18
C PHE A 274 -7.36 1.53 1.93
N THR A 275 -7.81 0.64 1.04
CA THR A 275 -9.25 0.44 0.74
C THR A 275 -9.92 -0.67 1.55
N GLY A 276 -9.20 -1.26 2.51
CA GLY A 276 -9.74 -2.31 3.38
C GLY A 276 -9.45 -3.70 2.86
N GLN A 277 -9.59 -4.70 3.73
CA GLN A 277 -9.55 -6.09 3.32
C GLN A 277 -10.84 -6.46 2.55
N HIS A 278 -10.75 -7.56 1.80
CA HIS A 278 -11.87 -8.14 1.07
C HIS A 278 -11.81 -9.68 1.14
N GLU A 279 -12.83 -10.35 0.62
CA GLU A 279 -12.98 -11.80 0.71
C GLU A 279 -11.87 -12.61 0.03
N ASP A 280 -11.18 -11.99 -0.93
CA ASP A 280 -10.06 -12.57 -1.68
C ASP A 280 -8.67 -12.22 -1.09
N TYR A 281 -8.60 -11.44 -0.02
CA TYR A 281 -7.34 -11.06 0.63
C TYR A 281 -6.50 -12.29 0.99
N HIS A 282 -5.22 -12.30 0.61
CA HIS A 282 -4.28 -13.41 0.79
C HIS A 282 -4.80 -14.75 0.22
N LYS A 283 -5.56 -14.71 -0.88
CA LYS A 283 -6.08 -15.91 -1.57
C LYS A 283 -5.82 -15.81 -3.08
N PRO A 284 -5.88 -16.94 -3.81
CA PRO A 284 -5.73 -16.98 -5.25
C PRO A 284 -6.67 -16.07 -6.03
N GLY A 285 -7.87 -15.82 -5.49
CA GLY A 285 -8.87 -14.99 -6.17
C GLY A 285 -8.62 -13.49 -6.14
N ASP A 286 -7.50 -12.99 -5.60
CA ASP A 286 -7.15 -11.58 -5.68
C ASP A 286 -6.61 -11.24 -7.09
N ASP A 287 -7.54 -11.10 -8.02
CA ASP A 287 -7.29 -11.00 -9.46
C ASP A 287 -7.72 -9.66 -10.08
N SER A 288 -7.05 -9.31 -11.19
CA SER A 288 -7.12 -7.98 -11.83
C SER A 288 -8.53 -7.55 -12.27
N GLU A 289 -9.40 -8.47 -12.65
CA GLU A 289 -10.76 -8.19 -13.09
C GLU A 289 -11.69 -7.76 -11.96
N LYS A 290 -11.31 -8.02 -10.71
CA LYS A 290 -12.08 -7.67 -9.52
C LYS A 290 -11.82 -6.24 -9.01
N LEU A 291 -10.81 -5.56 -9.57
CA LEU A 291 -10.45 -4.21 -9.11
C LEU A 291 -11.41 -3.14 -9.63
N ASN A 292 -11.60 -2.12 -8.79
CA ASN A 292 -12.30 -0.90 -9.09
C ASN A 292 -11.31 0.15 -9.64
N TYR A 293 -10.99 0.06 -10.93
CA TYR A 293 -10.08 1.00 -11.61
C TYR A 293 -10.57 2.46 -11.55
N GLY A 294 -11.88 2.69 -11.50
CA GLY A 294 -12.43 4.04 -11.28
C GLY A 294 -12.02 4.60 -9.91
N GLY A 295 -12.12 3.77 -8.87
CA GLY A 295 -11.66 4.11 -7.52
C GLY A 295 -10.16 4.37 -7.44
N MET A 296 -9.35 3.51 -8.06
CA MET A 296 -7.89 3.72 -8.13
C MET A 296 -7.52 5.07 -8.75
N ASN A 297 -8.23 5.48 -9.81
CA ASN A 297 -8.03 6.78 -10.44
C ASN A 297 -8.39 7.94 -9.52
N LEU A 298 -9.48 7.82 -8.75
CA LEU A 298 -9.86 8.83 -7.76
C LEU A 298 -8.81 8.93 -6.64
N ILE A 299 -8.26 7.80 -6.19
CA ILE A 299 -7.23 7.76 -5.16
C ILE A 299 -5.93 8.40 -5.69
N SER A 300 -5.52 8.07 -6.92
CA SER A 300 -4.38 8.72 -7.59
C SER A 300 -4.58 10.24 -7.69
N GLU A 301 -5.76 10.71 -8.10
CA GLU A 301 -6.10 12.14 -8.12
C GLU A 301 -5.95 12.79 -6.75
N TYR A 302 -6.51 12.16 -5.71
CA TYR A 302 -6.47 12.70 -4.37
C TYR A 302 -5.07 12.78 -3.79
N ILE A 303 -4.25 11.75 -4.00
CA ILE A 303 -2.84 11.77 -3.58
C ILE A 303 -2.07 12.86 -4.34
N PHE A 304 -2.33 13.02 -5.64
CA PHE A 304 -1.69 14.06 -6.46
C PHE A 304 -2.06 15.48 -5.99
N THR A 305 -3.32 15.73 -5.61
CA THR A 305 -3.73 17.04 -5.07
C THR A 305 -3.12 17.31 -3.69
N ILE A 306 -3.03 16.29 -2.82
CA ILE A 306 -2.32 16.41 -1.53
C ILE A 306 -0.84 16.78 -1.73
N ILE A 307 -0.14 16.08 -2.61
CA ILE A 307 1.27 16.35 -2.91
C ILE A 307 1.44 17.78 -3.45
N THR A 308 0.52 18.20 -4.33
CA THR A 308 0.52 19.54 -4.92
C THR A 308 0.27 20.63 -3.87
N ASP A 309 -0.72 20.45 -2.99
CA ASP A 309 -1.06 21.38 -1.92
C ASP A 309 0.11 21.55 -0.93
N LEU A 310 0.79 20.46 -0.60
CA LEU A 310 1.93 20.46 0.33
C LEU A 310 3.24 20.97 -0.28
N ASN A 311 3.29 21.23 -1.59
CA ASN A 311 4.55 21.53 -2.30
C ASN A 311 5.28 22.74 -1.69
N ASP A 312 4.53 23.77 -1.29
CA ASP A 312 5.09 25.05 -0.85
C ASP A 312 5.22 25.17 0.68
N ASN A 313 4.95 24.09 1.42
CA ASN A 313 5.00 24.06 2.88
C ASN A 313 6.41 23.84 3.46
N GLY A 314 7.42 23.68 2.62
CA GLY A 314 8.78 23.33 3.04
C GLY A 314 8.82 21.96 3.73
N LYS A 315 9.76 21.76 4.65
CA LYS A 315 9.87 20.50 5.40
C LYS A 315 8.80 20.42 6.49
N LEU A 316 7.97 19.39 6.43
CA LEU A 316 6.90 19.17 7.39
C LEU A 316 7.45 18.76 8.76
N ALA A 317 6.80 19.25 9.81
CA ALA A 317 7.14 18.86 11.18
C ALA A 317 6.68 17.43 11.45
N PHE A 318 7.59 16.61 11.99
CA PHE A 318 7.28 15.29 12.51
C PHE A 318 6.69 15.39 13.92
N ARG A 319 5.66 14.57 14.17
CA ARG A 319 5.06 14.37 15.48
C ARG A 319 5.00 12.88 15.76
N LYS A 320 5.69 12.44 16.83
CA LYS A 320 5.54 11.08 17.33
C LYS A 320 4.11 10.87 17.83
N THR A 321 3.47 9.80 17.36
CA THR A 321 2.09 9.45 17.73
C THR A 321 2.10 8.55 18.95
N LYS A 322 1.02 8.54 19.73
CA LYS A 322 0.85 7.51 20.76
C LYS A 322 0.60 6.19 20.02
N ASN A 323 1.52 5.24 20.19
CA ASN A 323 1.40 3.94 19.55
C ASN A 323 0.32 3.13 20.29
N GLU A 324 -0.84 2.95 19.68
CA GLU A 324 -1.83 1.97 20.16
C GLU A 324 -1.28 0.53 20.12
N SER A 325 -0.20 0.30 19.35
CA SER A 325 0.51 -0.98 19.27
C SER A 325 1.25 -1.41 20.53
N GLU A 326 1.49 -0.51 21.50
CA GLU A 326 1.96 -0.92 22.83
C GLU A 326 0.87 -1.65 23.63
N GLU A 327 -0.40 -1.53 23.22
CA GLU A 327 -1.55 -2.16 23.88
C GLU A 327 -2.17 -3.32 23.09
N VAL A 328 -1.70 -3.64 21.87
CA VAL A 328 -2.27 -4.75 21.09
C VAL A 328 -1.93 -6.07 21.79
N PRO A 329 -2.91 -6.74 22.40
CA PRO A 329 -2.62 -7.88 23.25
C PRO A 329 -2.32 -9.11 22.38
N ARG A 330 -1.34 -9.92 22.80
CA ARG A 330 -1.02 -11.17 22.09
C ARG A 330 -2.17 -12.15 22.23
N PHE A 331 -2.60 -12.72 21.12
CA PHE A 331 -3.68 -13.72 21.08
C PHE A 331 -3.13 -15.12 21.16
N LYS A 332 -3.81 -15.99 21.91
CA LYS A 332 -3.59 -17.43 21.93
C LYS A 332 -4.57 -18.19 21.04
N VAL A 333 -5.69 -17.55 20.69
CA VAL A 333 -6.80 -18.11 19.93
C VAL A 333 -7.31 -17.12 18.90
N GLY A 334 -8.00 -17.62 17.87
CA GLY A 334 -8.64 -16.79 16.85
C GLY A 334 -10.11 -17.14 16.73
N LEU A 335 -10.97 -16.12 16.60
CA LEU A 335 -12.39 -16.35 16.34
C LEU A 335 -12.65 -16.90 14.93
N GLY A 336 -11.75 -16.64 13.97
CA GLY A 336 -11.90 -17.08 12.58
C GLY A 336 -12.75 -16.15 11.70
N VAL A 337 -12.91 -14.91 12.13
CA VAL A 337 -13.52 -13.82 11.36
C VAL A 337 -12.46 -13.00 10.61
N VAL A 338 -12.86 -12.39 9.51
CA VAL A 338 -12.16 -11.28 8.88
C VAL A 338 -12.84 -10.00 9.39
N PRO A 339 -12.16 -9.20 10.24
CA PRO A 339 -12.71 -7.94 10.71
C PRO A 339 -12.82 -6.92 9.58
N ASP A 340 -13.90 -6.13 9.58
CA ASP A 340 -14.01 -4.95 8.74
C ASP A 340 -13.30 -3.76 9.42
N TYR A 341 -12.00 -3.61 9.14
CA TYR A 341 -11.17 -2.53 9.70
C TYR A 341 -11.64 -1.12 9.31
N LEU A 342 -12.54 -0.99 8.34
CA LEU A 342 -13.09 0.28 7.88
C LEU A 342 -14.45 0.61 8.49
N PHE A 343 -14.97 -0.25 9.36
CA PHE A 343 -16.22 0.03 10.06
C PHE A 343 -16.02 1.11 11.13
N ASP A 344 -16.78 2.20 11.00
CA ASP A 344 -16.73 3.37 11.88
C ASP A 344 -17.88 3.41 12.92
N GLY A 345 -18.70 2.35 12.97
CA GLY A 345 -19.77 2.21 13.95
C GLY A 345 -19.30 1.56 15.26
N LYS A 346 -20.19 1.50 16.26
CA LYS A 346 -19.92 0.84 17.54
C LYS A 346 -19.90 -0.68 17.37
N GLY A 347 -18.80 -1.32 17.78
CA GLY A 347 -18.58 -2.76 17.73
C GLY A 347 -17.51 -3.17 16.72
N MET A 348 -17.40 -4.48 16.45
CA MET A 348 -16.52 -5.02 15.40
C MET A 348 -17.37 -5.69 14.34
N ARG A 349 -17.44 -5.10 13.14
CA ARG A 349 -18.19 -5.67 12.01
C ARG A 349 -17.38 -6.79 11.36
N ILE A 350 -18.04 -7.90 11.07
CA ILE A 350 -17.47 -9.06 10.39
C ILE A 350 -17.61 -8.84 8.88
N ASP A 351 -16.50 -8.73 8.15
CA ASP A 351 -16.50 -8.66 6.68
C ASP A 351 -16.47 -10.06 6.03
N GLY A 352 -16.14 -11.09 6.82
CA GLY A 352 -16.22 -12.48 6.40
C GLY A 352 -15.94 -13.46 7.53
N THR A 353 -16.35 -14.71 7.36
CA THR A 353 -16.02 -15.82 8.27
C THR A 353 -15.27 -16.92 7.51
N ARG A 354 -14.46 -17.68 8.24
CA ARG A 354 -13.73 -18.83 7.69
C ARG A 354 -14.45 -20.12 8.09
N GLU A 355 -14.59 -21.07 7.17
CA GLU A 355 -15.15 -22.40 7.46
C GLU A 355 -14.31 -23.13 8.51
N ASP A 356 -14.94 -24.04 9.27
CA ASP A 356 -14.31 -24.82 10.34
C ASP A 356 -13.60 -23.98 11.42
N THR A 357 -14.15 -22.80 11.73
CA THR A 357 -13.63 -21.92 12.78
C THR A 357 -14.66 -21.67 13.87
N PRO A 358 -14.26 -21.15 15.06
CA PRO A 358 -15.20 -20.84 16.13
C PRO A 358 -16.37 -19.95 15.66
N ALA A 359 -16.10 -18.97 14.79
CA ALA A 359 -17.12 -18.09 14.21
C ALA A 359 -18.15 -18.82 13.35
N SER A 360 -17.69 -19.61 12.37
CA SER A 360 -18.60 -20.31 11.46
C SER A 360 -19.39 -21.40 12.19
N ASN A 361 -18.75 -22.11 13.12
CA ASN A 361 -19.41 -23.11 13.97
C ASN A 361 -20.48 -22.48 14.89
N ALA A 362 -20.28 -21.24 15.31
CA ALA A 362 -21.25 -20.48 16.11
C ALA A 362 -22.34 -19.79 15.27
N GLY A 363 -22.30 -19.93 13.94
CA GLY A 363 -23.28 -19.34 13.03
C GLY A 363 -23.12 -17.84 12.80
N LEU A 364 -21.92 -17.30 13.04
CA LEU A 364 -21.59 -15.91 12.70
C LEU A 364 -21.42 -15.76 11.18
N GLN A 365 -21.84 -14.62 10.65
CA GLN A 365 -21.84 -14.36 9.22
C GLN A 365 -21.36 -12.95 8.88
N LYS A 366 -21.06 -12.73 7.60
CA LYS A 366 -20.75 -11.40 7.06
C LYS A 366 -21.86 -10.40 7.37
N GLY A 367 -21.48 -9.21 7.83
CA GLY A 367 -22.39 -8.13 8.20
C GLY A 367 -22.81 -8.14 9.67
N ASP A 368 -22.55 -9.21 10.43
CA ASP A 368 -22.74 -9.22 11.87
C ASP A 368 -21.79 -8.22 12.55
N ILE A 369 -22.28 -7.50 13.56
CA ILE A 369 -21.47 -6.58 14.37
C ILE A 369 -21.33 -7.19 15.76
N VAL A 370 -20.14 -7.65 16.11
CA VAL A 370 -19.84 -8.14 17.46
C VAL A 370 -19.90 -6.95 18.43
N ILE A 371 -20.80 -7.07 19.41
CA ILE A 371 -21.03 -6.05 20.44
C ILE A 371 -20.63 -6.55 21.84
N LYS A 372 -20.46 -7.87 22.01
CA LYS A 372 -20.00 -8.48 23.26
C LYS A 372 -19.28 -9.81 23.01
N LEU A 373 -18.21 -10.06 23.75
CA LEU A 373 -17.50 -11.36 23.78
C LEU A 373 -17.20 -11.73 25.24
N GLY A 374 -17.87 -12.77 25.72
CA GLY A 374 -17.96 -13.11 27.14
C GLY A 374 -18.55 -11.96 27.95
N ASP A 375 -17.84 -11.57 29.00
CA ASP A 375 -18.23 -10.43 29.84
C ASP A 375 -17.79 -9.07 29.28
N ALA A 376 -16.94 -9.06 28.23
CA ALA A 376 -16.38 -7.83 27.68
C ALA A 376 -17.29 -7.21 26.61
N ASP A 377 -17.59 -5.93 26.78
CA ASP A 377 -18.23 -5.12 25.75
C ASP A 377 -17.25 -4.87 24.60
N VAL A 378 -17.73 -5.05 23.37
CA VAL A 378 -16.99 -4.75 22.15
C VAL A 378 -17.52 -3.44 21.58
N THR A 379 -16.72 -2.39 21.67
CA THR A 379 -17.07 -1.05 21.19
C THR A 379 -16.38 -0.67 19.89
N ASP A 380 -15.30 -1.37 19.55
CA ASP A 380 -14.40 -1.13 18.42
C ASP A 380 -13.48 -2.35 18.21
N MET A 381 -12.57 -2.27 17.25
CA MET A 381 -11.63 -3.35 16.96
C MET A 381 -10.66 -3.65 18.12
N MET A 382 -10.23 -2.64 18.87
CA MET A 382 -9.24 -2.80 19.94
C MET A 382 -9.85 -3.46 21.18
N SER A 383 -11.07 -3.10 21.55
CA SER A 383 -11.85 -3.77 22.61
C SER A 383 -12.17 -5.22 22.26
N TYR A 384 -12.49 -5.52 20.99
CA TYR A 384 -12.61 -6.89 20.50
C TYR A 384 -11.29 -7.66 20.66
N MET A 385 -10.17 -7.06 20.24
CA MET A 385 -8.84 -7.65 20.38
C MET A 385 -8.50 -7.91 21.86
N LYS A 386 -8.76 -6.95 22.74
CA LYS A 386 -8.54 -7.11 24.17
C LYS A 386 -9.37 -8.24 24.76
N ALA A 387 -10.65 -8.32 24.40
CA ALA A 387 -11.52 -9.42 24.82
C ALA A 387 -11.01 -10.77 24.31
N LEU A 388 -10.67 -10.88 23.02
CA LEU A 388 -10.20 -12.14 22.43
C LEU A 388 -8.90 -12.63 23.07
N SER A 389 -8.02 -11.71 23.49
CA SER A 389 -6.73 -12.05 24.08
C SER A 389 -6.81 -12.75 25.45
N THR A 390 -7.96 -12.68 26.13
CA THR A 390 -8.14 -13.32 27.45
C THR A 390 -8.45 -14.81 27.36
N PHE A 391 -8.74 -15.33 26.17
CA PHE A 391 -9.15 -16.71 25.96
C PHE A 391 -7.99 -17.64 25.55
N GLU A 392 -8.10 -18.90 25.94
CA GLU A 392 -7.19 -19.99 25.61
C GLU A 392 -7.88 -21.08 24.79
N LYS A 393 -7.07 -21.93 24.14
CA LYS A 393 -7.60 -23.02 23.31
C LYS A 393 -8.39 -23.99 24.18
N GLY A 394 -9.63 -24.28 23.79
CA GLY A 394 -10.56 -25.11 24.54
C GLY A 394 -11.58 -24.32 25.37
N ASP A 395 -11.39 -23.00 25.53
CA ASP A 395 -12.36 -22.14 26.22
C ASP A 395 -13.66 -22.03 25.43
N GLU A 396 -14.75 -21.85 26.17
CA GLU A 396 -16.10 -21.68 25.63
C GLU A 396 -16.72 -20.43 26.27
N THR A 397 -17.29 -19.55 25.45
CA THR A 397 -17.85 -18.27 25.93
C THR A 397 -19.03 -17.82 25.08
N SER A 398 -19.88 -16.94 25.63
CA SER A 398 -20.95 -16.32 24.86
C SER A 398 -20.41 -15.21 23.96
N ILE A 399 -21.05 -15.01 22.81
CA ILE A 399 -20.81 -13.87 21.94
C ILE A 399 -22.15 -13.28 21.54
N SER A 400 -22.26 -11.96 21.61
CA SER A 400 -23.45 -11.23 21.16
C SER A 400 -23.12 -10.42 19.93
N VAL A 401 -23.93 -10.58 18.88
CA VAL A 401 -23.79 -9.86 17.62
C VAL A 401 -25.09 -9.14 17.25
N LYS A 402 -24.98 -7.95 16.68
CA LYS A 402 -26.10 -7.26 16.03
C LYS A 402 -26.17 -7.71 14.58
N ARG A 403 -27.31 -8.26 14.16
CA ARG A 403 -27.61 -8.69 12.79
C ARG A 403 -28.86 -7.96 12.31
N GLY A 404 -28.69 -6.93 11.49
CA GLY A 404 -29.80 -6.01 11.18
C GLY A 404 -30.21 -5.24 12.45
N GLU A 405 -31.47 -5.33 12.87
CA GLU A 405 -31.96 -4.74 14.12
C GLU A 405 -31.95 -5.70 15.31
N ASP A 406 -31.74 -6.99 15.06
CA ASP A 406 -31.80 -8.02 16.10
C ASP A 406 -30.44 -8.20 16.78
N ILE A 407 -30.49 -8.56 18.07
CA ILE A 407 -29.32 -9.02 18.82
C ILE A 407 -29.39 -10.54 18.92
N ILE A 408 -28.36 -11.21 18.41
CA ILE A 408 -28.21 -12.66 18.44
C ILE A 408 -27.13 -12.98 19.45
N GLU A 409 -27.45 -13.88 20.39
CA GLU A 409 -26.48 -14.43 21.34
C GLU A 409 -26.23 -15.89 20.97
N THR A 410 -24.96 -16.25 20.86
CA THR A 410 -24.51 -17.62 20.54
C THR A 410 -23.28 -17.95 21.36
N THR A 411 -22.80 -19.18 21.27
CA THR A 411 -21.64 -19.66 22.02
C THR A 411 -20.52 -20.00 21.05
N VAL A 412 -19.32 -19.52 21.36
CA VAL A 412 -18.10 -19.80 20.60
C VAL A 412 -17.17 -20.65 21.45
N LYS A 413 -16.49 -21.59 20.78
CA LYS A 413 -15.50 -22.46 21.40
C LYS A 413 -14.18 -22.33 20.64
N PHE A 414 -13.12 -21.96 21.36
CA PHE A 414 -11.81 -21.59 20.79
C PHE A 414 -10.84 -22.76 20.60
#